data_AF-A0A6V8KMB8-F1
#
_entry.id   AF-A0A6V8KMB8-F1
#
_cell.length_a   1.000
_cell.length_b   1.000
_cell.length_c   1.000
_cell.angle_alpha   90.00
_cell.angle_beta   90.00
_cell.angle_gamma   90.00
#
_symmetry.space_group_name_H-M   'P 1'
#
loop_
_entity.id
_entity.type
_entity.pdbx_description
1 polymer ?
#
loop_
_entity_poly.entity_id
_entity_poly.type
_entity_poly.pdbx_seq_one_letter_code
_entity_poly.pdbx_strand_id
1 'polypeptide(L)'
;METVAADAFVDMVDAVVSLGGDGTMLGAMRLLVGRRIPILGVNHGDLGFLVEVPPAGLPAALDRMVAGDYAVEPHSCLDVESGGRSFTAFNDVVVTASAQLKSAVVDLFVNGAAHGYYRGDAVVVCTPSGRPPTTTRPAARSCRRPPRRSR
;
A
#
# COMPACT_ATOMS: atom_id res chain seq x y z
N MET A 1 -27.34 0.12 -12.40
CA MET A 1 -26.02 -0.07 -11.78
C MET A 1 -25.80 -1.57 -11.74
N GLU A 2 -24.85 -2.08 -12.53
CA GLU A 2 -24.54 -3.51 -12.59
C GLU A 2 -23.42 -3.81 -11.60
N THR A 3 -23.58 -4.88 -10.82
CA THR A 3 -22.57 -5.33 -9.85
C THR A 3 -21.75 -6.45 -10.48
N VAL A 4 -20.43 -6.30 -10.47
CA VAL A 4 -19.50 -7.30 -11.01
C VAL A 4 -18.73 -7.94 -9.84
N ALA A 5 -18.50 -9.26 -9.91
CA ALA A 5 -17.66 -9.94 -8.93
C ALA A 5 -16.22 -9.41 -9.00
N ALA A 6 -15.53 -9.35 -7.86
CA ALA A 6 -14.18 -8.78 -7.77
C ALA A 6 -13.21 -9.40 -8.79
N ASP A 7 -13.21 -10.73 -8.91
CA ASP A 7 -12.27 -11.42 -9.81
C ASP A 7 -12.52 -11.10 -11.28
N ALA A 8 -13.80 -10.96 -11.68
CA ALA A 8 -14.17 -10.58 -13.04
C ALA A 8 -13.94 -9.09 -13.32
N PHE A 9 -14.12 -8.23 -12.32
CA PHE A 9 -13.94 -6.78 -12.44
C PHE A 9 -12.53 -6.42 -12.92
N VAL A 10 -11.52 -7.07 -12.35
CA VAL A 10 -10.11 -6.78 -12.64
C VAL A 10 -9.74 -7.05 -14.09
N ASP A 11 -10.34 -8.06 -14.71
CA ASP A 11 -10.06 -8.44 -16.09
C ASP A 11 -10.88 -7.64 -17.12
N MET A 12 -11.80 -6.78 -16.66
CA MET A 12 -12.70 -5.97 -17.49
C MET A 12 -12.34 -4.49 -17.55
N VAL A 13 -11.31 -4.05 -16.82
CA VAL A 13 -11.00 -2.62 -16.66
C VAL A 13 -9.55 -2.29 -17.03
N ASP A 14 -9.38 -1.21 -17.78
CA ASP A 14 -8.06 -0.64 -18.12
C ASP A 14 -7.59 0.42 -17.11
N ALA A 15 -8.52 0.97 -16.33
CA ALA A 15 -8.28 1.95 -15.27
C ALA A 15 -9.42 1.92 -14.24
N VAL A 16 -9.12 2.34 -13.01
CA VAL A 16 -10.12 2.43 -11.93
C VAL A 16 -10.18 3.86 -11.40
N VAL A 17 -11.39 4.37 -11.18
CA VAL A 17 -11.62 5.65 -10.49
C VAL A 17 -12.19 5.35 -9.10
N SER A 18 -11.46 5.74 -8.06
CA SER A 18 -11.85 5.57 -6.66
C SER A 18 -12.44 6.87 -6.12
N LEU A 19 -13.71 6.85 -5.74
CA LEU A 19 -14.42 8.02 -5.22
C LEU A 19 -14.54 7.92 -3.70
N GLY A 20 -13.81 8.75 -2.96
CA GLY A 20 -13.82 8.75 -1.50
C GLY A 20 -12.49 9.14 -0.89
N GLY A 21 -12.22 8.68 0.34
CA GLY A 21 -10.97 8.95 1.03
C GLY A 21 -9.93 7.84 0.87
N ASP A 22 -8.89 7.88 1.70
CA ASP A 22 -7.78 6.91 1.67
C ASP A 22 -8.27 5.47 1.84
N GLY A 23 -9.30 5.22 2.66
CA GLY A 23 -9.88 3.89 2.83
C GLY A 23 -10.48 3.31 1.54
N THR A 24 -11.13 4.14 0.73
CA THR A 24 -11.68 3.73 -0.57
C THR A 24 -10.54 3.46 -1.56
N MET A 25 -9.52 4.31 -1.57
CA MET A 25 -8.31 4.10 -2.37
C MET A 25 -7.61 2.78 -2.03
N LEU A 26 -7.37 2.51 -0.74
CA LEU A 26 -6.78 1.26 -0.27
C LEU A 26 -7.62 0.04 -0.63
N GLY A 27 -8.95 0.17 -0.60
CA GLY A 27 -9.88 -0.85 -1.08
C GLY A 27 -9.66 -1.17 -2.56
N ALA A 28 -9.59 -0.14 -3.42
CA ALA A 28 -9.31 -0.31 -4.84
C ALA A 28 -7.93 -0.94 -5.09
N MET A 29 -6.91 -0.50 -4.37
CA MET A 29 -5.56 -1.06 -4.48
C MET A 29 -5.50 -2.55 -4.12
N ARG A 30 -6.27 -3.00 -3.13
CA ARG A 30 -6.38 -4.41 -2.74
C ARG A 30 -7.00 -5.29 -3.83
N LEU A 31 -7.95 -4.76 -4.60
CA LEU A 31 -8.55 -5.48 -5.73
C LEU A 31 -7.55 -5.68 -6.87
N LEU A 32 -6.60 -4.76 -7.04
CA LEU A 32 -5.67 -4.72 -8.17
C LEU A 32 -4.27 -5.22 -7.81
N VAL A 33 -4.09 -5.92 -6.68
CA VAL A 33 -2.78 -6.45 -6.27
C VAL A 33 -2.20 -7.34 -7.38
N GLY A 34 -0.94 -7.06 -7.75
CA GLY A 34 -0.24 -7.81 -8.80
C GLY A 34 -0.67 -7.45 -10.23
N ARG A 35 -1.54 -6.46 -10.43
CA ARG A 35 -1.95 -5.95 -11.73
C ARG A 35 -1.34 -4.57 -12.01
N ARG A 36 -1.23 -4.21 -13.28
CA ARG A 36 -0.72 -2.91 -13.74
C ARG A 36 -1.85 -2.01 -14.23
N ILE A 37 -2.89 -1.90 -13.41
CA ILE A 37 -4.07 -1.07 -13.71
C ILE A 37 -3.96 0.21 -12.87
N PRO A 38 -3.92 1.41 -13.48
CA PRO A 38 -3.84 2.67 -12.76
C PRO A 38 -5.14 2.95 -11.99
N ILE A 39 -5.00 3.59 -10.82
CA ILE A 39 -6.12 4.05 -10.00
C ILE A 39 -6.06 5.57 -9.88
N LEU A 40 -7.13 6.25 -10.29
CA LEU A 40 -7.34 7.67 -10.04
C LEU A 40 -8.16 7.84 -8.77
N GLY A 41 -7.57 8.41 -7.73
CA GLY A 41 -8.27 8.78 -6.51
C GLY A 41 -8.93 10.15 -6.61
N VAL A 42 -10.23 10.23 -6.34
CA VAL A 42 -10.99 11.47 -6.26
C VAL A 42 -11.49 11.69 -4.84
N ASN A 43 -11.00 12.75 -4.20
CA ASN A 43 -11.31 13.01 -2.80
C ASN A 43 -12.65 13.73 -2.69
N HIS A 44 -13.62 13.08 -2.08
CA HIS A 44 -14.95 13.66 -1.85
C HIS A 44 -15.14 14.05 -0.36
N GLY A 45 -14.13 14.69 0.25
CA GLY A 45 -14.09 15.06 1.67
C GLY A 45 -12.84 15.88 2.06
N ASP A 46 -12.38 15.71 3.32
CA ASP A 46 -11.17 16.36 3.85
C ASP A 46 -9.88 15.82 3.19
N LEU A 47 -8.81 16.64 3.17
CA LEU A 47 -7.53 16.33 2.52
C LEU A 47 -6.94 14.99 3.02
N GLY A 48 -6.90 13.98 2.15
CA GLY A 48 -6.27 12.68 2.39
C GLY A 48 -4.81 12.62 1.90
N PHE A 49 -4.09 11.57 2.28
CA PHE A 49 -2.67 11.42 1.93
C PHE A 49 -2.44 10.74 0.57
N LEU A 50 -3.41 9.92 0.11
CA LEU A 50 -3.28 9.11 -1.11
C LEU A 50 -4.15 9.61 -2.27
N VAL A 51 -5.00 10.60 -2.03
CA VAL A 51 -6.04 11.02 -2.98
C VAL A 51 -5.75 12.42 -3.51
N GLU A 52 -5.50 12.51 -4.81
CA GLU A 52 -4.85 13.66 -5.43
C GLU A 52 -5.83 14.67 -6.06
N VAL A 53 -7.01 14.24 -6.49
CA VAL A 53 -7.90 15.07 -7.33
C VAL A 53 -9.18 15.46 -6.59
N PRO A 54 -9.50 16.76 -6.45
CA PRO A 54 -10.80 17.19 -5.95
C PRO A 54 -11.91 16.94 -6.99
N PRO A 55 -13.20 16.87 -6.61
CA PRO A 55 -14.27 16.51 -7.55
C PRO A 55 -14.36 17.47 -8.75
N ALA A 56 -14.08 18.75 -8.53
CA ALA A 56 -14.04 19.77 -9.59
C ALA A 56 -12.91 19.55 -10.61
N GLY A 57 -11.83 18.86 -10.24
CA GLY A 57 -10.69 18.53 -11.11
C GLY A 57 -10.87 17.22 -11.88
N LEU A 58 -11.89 16.42 -11.55
CA LEU A 58 -12.09 15.10 -12.14
C LEU A 58 -12.24 15.15 -13.68
N PRO A 59 -13.03 16.06 -14.29
CA PRO A 59 -13.15 16.09 -15.75
C PRO A 59 -11.80 16.24 -16.45
N ALA A 60 -10.97 17.20 -16.00
CA ALA A 60 -9.65 17.42 -16.56
C ALA A 60 -8.69 16.25 -16.32
N ALA A 61 -8.79 15.59 -15.17
CA ALA A 61 -7.98 14.39 -14.87
C ALA A 61 -8.36 13.22 -15.80
N LEU A 62 -9.65 13.03 -16.09
CA LEU A 62 -10.13 12.02 -17.02
C LEU A 62 -9.66 12.30 -18.45
N ASP A 63 -9.73 13.56 -18.91
CA ASP A 63 -9.23 13.95 -20.23
C ASP A 63 -7.73 13.61 -20.38
N ARG A 64 -6.94 13.90 -19.34
CA ARG A 64 -5.51 13.55 -19.30
C ARG A 64 -5.27 12.04 -19.28
N MET A 65 -6.07 11.27 -18.54
CA MET A 65 -5.97 9.81 -18.53
C MET A 65 -6.24 9.21 -19.91
N VAL A 66 -7.30 9.68 -20.59
CA VAL A 66 -7.63 9.24 -21.97
C VAL A 66 -6.53 9.63 -22.95
N ALA A 67 -5.93 10.80 -22.79
CA ALA A 67 -4.79 11.26 -23.59
C ALA A 67 -3.47 10.53 -23.27
N GLY A 68 -3.42 9.70 -22.23
CA GLY A 68 -2.18 9.08 -21.76
C GLY A 68 -1.20 10.03 -21.07
N ASP A 69 -1.64 11.25 -20.73
CA ASP A 69 -0.85 12.28 -20.07
C ASP A 69 -0.97 12.16 -18.54
N TYR A 70 -0.40 11.09 -17.99
CA TYR A 70 -0.32 10.88 -16.56
C TYR A 70 0.94 10.09 -16.18
N ALA A 71 1.32 10.18 -14.91
CA ALA A 71 2.36 9.34 -14.32
C ALA A 71 1.70 8.36 -13.36
N VAL A 72 2.24 7.15 -13.28
CA VAL A 72 1.80 6.14 -12.30
C VAL A 72 2.81 6.08 -11.17
N GLU A 73 2.35 6.34 -9.95
CA GLU A 73 3.17 6.13 -8.75
C GLU A 73 2.99 4.69 -8.21
N PRO A 74 4.06 3.88 -8.17
CA PRO A 74 3.99 2.55 -7.59
C PRO A 74 3.88 2.63 -6.07
N HIS A 75 2.91 1.92 -5.51
CA HIS A 75 2.75 1.80 -4.06
C HIS A 75 3.36 0.50 -3.53
N SER A 76 4.18 0.62 -2.49
CA SER A 76 4.73 -0.54 -1.79
C SER A 76 3.67 -1.17 -0.89
N CYS A 77 3.70 -2.49 -0.76
CA CYS A 77 2.88 -3.23 0.19
C CYS A 77 3.73 -4.26 0.96
N LEU A 78 3.20 -4.72 2.09
CA LEU A 78 3.66 -5.88 2.81
C LEU A 78 2.88 -7.10 2.31
N ASP A 79 3.61 -8.13 1.93
CA ASP A 79 3.06 -9.46 1.71
C ASP A 79 3.27 -10.28 2.99
N VAL A 80 2.19 -10.78 3.57
CA VAL A 80 2.15 -11.28 4.95
C VAL A 80 1.58 -12.67 4.97
N GLU A 81 2.33 -13.60 5.54
CA GLU A 81 1.85 -14.96 5.81
C GLU A 81 1.62 -15.16 7.31
N SER A 82 0.45 -15.66 7.67
CA SER A 82 0.10 -15.99 9.04
C SER A 82 -0.87 -17.16 9.09
N GLY A 83 -0.53 -18.22 9.83
CA GLY A 83 -1.40 -19.39 10.02
C GLY A 83 -1.82 -20.07 8.71
N GLY A 84 -0.94 -20.08 7.70
CA GLY A 84 -1.23 -20.64 6.38
C GLY A 84 -2.11 -19.76 5.48
N ARG A 85 -2.37 -18.51 5.87
CA ARG A 85 -3.10 -17.53 5.07
C ARG A 85 -2.16 -16.41 4.64
N SER A 86 -2.30 -15.95 3.40
CA SER A 86 -1.61 -14.77 2.90
C SER A 86 -2.55 -13.56 2.87
N PHE A 87 -2.02 -12.37 3.13
CA PHE A 87 -2.73 -11.11 2.93
C PHE A 87 -1.78 -9.97 2.61
N THR A 88 -2.30 -8.97 1.89
CA THR A 88 -1.55 -7.77 1.50
C THR A 88 -1.94 -6.58 2.38
N ALA A 89 -0.94 -5.88 2.91
CA ALA A 89 -1.13 -4.65 3.69
C ALA A 89 -0.38 -3.48 3.05
N PHE A 90 -1.10 -2.44 2.64
CA PHE A 90 -0.51 -1.25 2.01
C PHE A 90 0.00 -0.22 3.01
N ASN A 91 -0.57 -0.17 4.22
CA ASN A 91 -0.11 0.72 5.28
C ASN A 91 0.80 -0.04 6.25
N ASP A 92 0.21 -0.94 7.05
CA ASP A 92 0.91 -1.59 8.13
C ASP A 92 0.24 -2.89 8.56
N VAL A 93 0.99 -3.68 9.34
CA VAL A 93 0.56 -4.89 10.03
C VAL A 93 0.83 -4.69 11.52
N VAL A 94 -0.19 -4.91 12.33
CA VAL A 94 -0.11 -4.80 13.78
C VAL A 94 -0.20 -6.19 14.40
N VAL A 95 0.82 -6.57 15.16
CA VAL A 95 0.85 -7.80 15.95
C VAL A 95 0.60 -7.44 17.40
N THR A 96 -0.46 -8.01 17.99
CA THR A 96 -0.84 -7.82 19.40
C THR A 96 -0.97 -9.16 20.12
N ALA A 97 -0.98 -9.13 21.45
CA ALA A 97 -1.34 -10.32 22.21
C ALA A 97 -2.84 -10.62 22.06
N SER A 98 -3.19 -11.90 21.92
CA SER A 98 -4.58 -12.34 21.77
C SER A 98 -5.42 -12.16 23.04
N ALA A 99 -4.79 -12.05 24.20
CA ALA A 99 -5.47 -11.82 25.48
C ALA A 99 -5.36 -10.35 25.89
N GLN A 100 -6.48 -9.77 26.33
CA GLN A 100 -6.52 -8.45 26.95
C GLN A 100 -5.50 -8.39 28.10
N LEU A 101 -4.75 -7.27 28.17
CA LEU A 101 -3.75 -6.97 29.21
C LEU A 101 -2.45 -7.78 29.16
N LYS A 102 -2.16 -8.52 28.08
CA LYS A 102 -0.85 -9.16 27.87
C LYS A 102 -0.01 -8.37 26.88
N SER A 103 1.31 -8.32 27.14
CA SER A 103 2.27 -7.82 26.16
C SER A 103 2.44 -8.82 25.03
N ALA A 104 2.48 -8.35 23.79
CA ALA A 104 3.03 -9.10 22.67
C ALA A 104 4.53 -9.34 22.93
N VAL A 105 4.99 -10.55 22.64
CA VAL A 105 6.41 -10.91 22.60
C VAL A 105 6.66 -11.49 21.22
N VAL A 106 7.54 -10.87 20.45
CA VAL A 106 7.77 -11.21 19.04
C VAL A 106 9.26 -11.38 18.80
N ASP A 107 9.67 -12.56 18.34
CA ASP A 107 11.02 -12.78 17.81
C ASP A 107 11.12 -12.18 16.41
N LEU A 108 12.13 -11.33 16.19
CA LEU A 108 12.39 -10.70 14.92
C LEU A 108 13.50 -11.42 14.16
N PHE A 109 13.16 -11.84 12.95
CA PHE A 109 14.11 -12.33 11.96
C PHE A 109 14.11 -11.38 10.75
N VAL A 110 15.30 -11.05 10.26
CA VAL A 110 15.48 -10.31 9.01
C VAL A 110 16.37 -11.13 8.09
N ASN A 111 15.90 -11.42 6.89
CA ASN A 111 16.59 -12.29 5.93
C ASN A 111 17.01 -13.65 6.56
N GLY A 112 16.18 -14.21 7.44
CA GLY A 112 16.43 -15.47 8.15
C GLY A 112 17.39 -15.38 9.34
N ALA A 113 18.04 -14.24 9.59
CA ALA A 113 18.91 -14.04 10.74
C ALA A 113 18.11 -13.53 11.94
N ALA A 114 18.36 -14.06 13.14
CA ALA A 114 17.76 -13.56 14.37
C ALA A 114 18.35 -12.18 14.72
N HIS A 115 17.49 -11.19 14.92
CA HIS A 115 17.86 -9.83 15.33
C HIS A 115 17.48 -9.52 16.79
N GLY A 116 16.71 -10.39 17.44
CA GLY A 116 16.31 -10.28 18.84
C GLY A 116 14.81 -10.48 19.01
N TYR A 117 14.28 -10.08 20.16
CA TYR A 117 12.86 -10.10 20.44
C TYR A 117 12.39 -8.74 20.96
N TYR A 118 11.13 -8.42 20.69
CA TYR A 118 10.46 -7.20 21.14
C TYR A 118 9.32 -7.56 22.08
N ARG A 119 9.16 -6.77 23.14
CA ARG A 119 8.04 -6.88 24.09
C ARG A 119 7.35 -5.53 24.22
N GLY A 120 6.03 -5.52 24.09
CA GLY A 120 5.21 -4.31 24.23
C GLY A 120 3.74 -4.61 24.02
N ASP A 121 2.90 -3.57 23.93
CA ASP A 121 1.46 -3.76 23.69
C ASP A 121 1.18 -4.23 22.26
N ALA A 122 1.97 -3.73 21.31
CA ALA A 122 1.93 -4.12 19.90
C ALA A 122 3.32 -4.02 19.25
N VAL A 123 3.53 -4.80 18.20
CA VAL A 123 4.61 -4.62 17.23
C VAL A 123 4.00 -4.25 15.89
N VAL A 124 4.43 -3.13 15.31
CA VAL A 124 3.89 -2.62 14.03
C VAL A 124 4.98 -2.67 12.97
N VAL A 125 4.66 -3.26 11.82
CA VAL A 125 5.49 -3.25 10.62
C VAL A 125 4.79 -2.38 9.58
N CYS A 126 5.43 -1.30 9.12
CA CYS A 126 4.82 -0.33 8.20
C CYS A 126 5.55 -0.29 6.85
N THR A 127 4.79 -0.08 5.77
CA THR A 127 5.32 0.42 4.50
C THR A 127 5.76 1.89 4.64
N PRO A 128 6.44 2.46 3.63
CA PRO A 128 6.69 3.91 3.60
C PRO A 128 5.42 4.76 3.69
N SER A 129 4.32 4.33 3.06
CA SER A 129 3.03 5.05 3.04
C SER A 129 2.26 4.96 4.36
N GLY A 130 2.44 3.87 5.12
CA GLY A 130 1.80 3.68 6.43
C GLY A 130 2.48 4.39 7.59
N ARG A 131 3.48 5.24 7.35
CA ARG A 131 4.20 5.95 8.40
C ARG A 131 3.46 7.22 8.84
N PRO A 132 3.42 7.55 10.15
CA PRO A 132 2.94 8.85 10.59
C PRO A 132 3.83 9.96 10.01
N PRO A 133 3.24 11.12 9.62
CA PRO A 133 3.97 12.22 8.95
C PRO A 133 5.12 12.83 9.78
N THR A 134 5.18 12.55 11.08
CA THR A 134 6.28 12.96 11.97
C THR A 134 7.56 12.14 11.83
N THR A 135 7.52 11.00 11.14
CA THR A 135 8.73 10.23 10.84
C THR A 135 9.32 10.66 9.49
N THR A 136 10.50 11.26 9.51
CA THR A 136 11.20 11.70 8.30
C THR A 136 11.40 10.53 7.34
N ARG A 137 11.05 10.74 6.05
CA ARG A 137 11.30 9.78 4.98
C ARG A 137 12.79 9.42 5.02
N PRO A 138 13.20 8.16 5.27
CA PRO A 138 14.61 7.81 5.21
C PRO A 138 15.09 8.13 3.79
N ALA A 139 16.12 8.96 3.67
CA ALA A 139 16.73 9.28 2.39
C ALA A 139 17.03 7.98 1.65
N ALA A 140 16.48 7.82 0.44
CA ALA A 140 16.72 6.66 -0.39
C ALA A 140 18.24 6.56 -0.64
N ARG A 141 18.94 5.70 0.11
CA ARG A 141 20.32 5.35 -0.22
C ARG A 141 20.25 4.54 -1.50
N SER A 142 20.66 5.15 -2.62
CA SER A 142 20.89 4.42 -3.87
C SER A 142 21.96 3.35 -3.59
N CYS A 143 21.54 2.10 -3.42
CA CYS A 143 22.45 0.96 -3.38
C CYS A 143 22.98 0.76 -4.81
N ARG A 144 24.05 1.48 -5.17
CA ARG A 144 24.77 1.22 -6.41
C ARG A 144 25.49 -0.12 -6.26
N ARG A 145 25.12 -1.07 -7.11
CA ARG A 145 25.79 -2.37 -7.24
C ARG A 145 27.26 -2.14 -7.61
N PRO A 146 28.26 -2.68 -6.88
CA PRO A 146 29.65 -2.53 -7.27
C PRO A 146 29.92 -3.27 -8.59
N PRO A 147 30.81 -2.76 -9.46
CA PRO A 147 31.10 -3.38 -10.75
C PRO A 147 31.71 -4.78 -10.55
N ARG A 148 31.17 -5.75 -11.30
CA ARG A 148 31.74 -7.10 -11.36
C ARG A 148 33.16 -7.01 -11.91
N ARG A 149 34.16 -7.40 -11.11
CA ARG A 149 35.50 -7.70 -11.62
C ARG A 149 35.43 -9.01 -12.41
N SER A 150 35.65 -8.94 -13.71
CA SER A 150 35.93 -10.10 -14.54
C SER A 150 37.26 -10.71 -14.11
N ARG A 151 37.27 -12.01 -13.85
CA ARG A 151 38.47 -12.83 -13.96
C ARG A 151 38.57 -13.32 -15.39
#